data_AF-A0A2L0EQP1-F1
#
_entry.id   AF-A0A2L0EQP1-F1
#
_cell.length_a   1.000
_cell.length_b   1.000
_cell.length_c   1.000
_cell.angle_alpha   90.00
_cell.angle_beta   90.00
_cell.angle_gamma   90.00
#
_symmetry.space_group_name_H-M   'P 1'
#
loop_
_entity.id
_entity.type
_entity.pdbx_description
1 polymer ?
#
loop_
_entity_poly.entity_id
_entity_poly.type
_entity_poly.pdbx_seq_one_letter_code
_entity_poly.pdbx_strand_id
1 'polypeptide(L)'
;MRSTDLTGSRGEHDRPWSRRFAAVVYFLIVTCVAGLGGLAAPQVGWDVLGYAGVVLSYESRDAAAIHGGAYGALRDAAREADVEELTRSTPYRAELAQAPDAFVEQLPFYRVRVIFSSLVYLLYKGGVNVVQAASAVAALSYALLALLGLTWMRRYLDPVSAVLVSSFVFLSFPFTQAARIPTPDGLAAFFAVAAVYVLLEKRNWRLAFAILTAAVFVRHDTAILGLMLSAGLLVLDRGERLRVRLLRFAASSAAILAAYAVVSRLGGYGWRTLFHHTFINHLSYPASSPAPVGLDDYVRVVVTSLLPDALVSYAVLYLLVLAIAAASYVRAGGKLTLNDPWLVVLALMLLHLVVRTLLFPAFWERFLLAHYLFFALFSVRLLRLAPHPAPTLDDLAPAPPSMAHVPPR
;
A
#
# COMPACT_ATOMS: atom_id res chain seq x y z
N MET A 1 -5.13 -28.62 55.08
CA MET A 1 -6.21 -27.66 54.78
C MET A 1 -5.74 -26.75 53.66
N ARG A 2 -5.86 -27.19 52.40
CA ARG A 2 -6.82 -26.71 51.38
C ARG A 2 -6.74 -25.20 51.11
N SER A 3 -5.94 -24.81 50.11
CA SER A 3 -6.25 -23.70 49.22
C SER A 3 -6.29 -24.24 47.79
N THR A 4 -7.48 -24.23 47.23
CA THR A 4 -7.93 -24.85 45.99
C THR A 4 -7.39 -24.15 44.74
N ASP A 5 -7.01 -25.00 43.79
CA ASP A 5 -6.78 -24.72 42.39
C ASP A 5 -7.90 -23.92 41.74
N LEU A 6 -7.53 -22.83 41.07
CA LEU A 6 -8.29 -22.22 39.96
C LEU A 6 -7.32 -21.90 38.82
N THR A 7 -6.59 -22.92 38.37
CA THR A 7 -5.98 -22.94 37.02
C THR A 7 -6.98 -23.59 36.06
N GLY A 8 -8.08 -22.88 35.83
CA GLY A 8 -9.09 -23.24 34.85
C GLY A 8 -8.51 -23.21 33.43
N SER A 9 -8.35 -24.41 32.88
CA SER A 9 -8.06 -24.76 31.49
C SER A 9 -8.48 -23.72 30.43
N ARG A 10 -7.50 -23.03 29.85
CA ARG A 10 -7.52 -22.68 28.42
C ARG A 10 -6.47 -23.51 27.68
N GLY A 11 -6.61 -24.82 27.80
CA GLY A 11 -6.03 -25.80 26.88
C GLY A 11 -6.99 -26.04 25.73
N GLU A 12 -7.45 -24.99 25.06
CA GLU A 12 -8.20 -25.17 23.81
C GLU A 12 -7.20 -25.60 22.75
N HIS A 13 -7.36 -26.86 22.35
CA HIS A 13 -6.77 -27.51 21.20
C HIS A 13 -6.47 -26.57 20.02
N ASP A 14 -5.28 -25.98 20.03
CA ASP A 14 -4.65 -25.40 18.85
C ASP A 14 -4.20 -26.55 17.95
N ARG A 15 -5.19 -27.23 17.37
CA ARG A 15 -5.05 -28.42 16.54
C ARG A 15 -4.12 -28.05 15.37
N PRO A 16 -2.89 -28.59 15.27
CA PRO A 16 -1.90 -28.16 14.28
C PRO A 16 -2.41 -28.23 12.83
N TRP A 17 -3.40 -29.09 12.59
CA TRP A 17 -4.14 -29.24 11.35
C TRP A 17 -4.92 -27.98 10.93
N SER A 18 -5.57 -27.26 11.86
CA SER A 18 -6.37 -26.06 11.53
C SER A 18 -5.47 -24.90 11.08
N ARG A 19 -4.31 -24.75 11.72
CA ARG A 19 -3.28 -23.75 11.33
C ARG A 19 -2.72 -24.00 9.94
N ARG A 20 -2.42 -25.26 9.62
CA ARG A 20 -1.92 -25.67 8.29
C ARG A 20 -2.99 -25.48 7.22
N PHE A 21 -4.21 -25.90 7.50
CA PHE A 21 -5.34 -25.74 6.59
C PHE A 21 -5.62 -24.26 6.29
N ALA A 22 -5.72 -23.42 7.31
CA ALA A 22 -5.96 -21.99 7.14
C ALA A 22 -4.85 -21.31 6.29
N ALA A 23 -3.58 -21.66 6.53
CA ALA A 23 -2.47 -21.14 5.74
C ALA A 23 -2.54 -21.58 4.27
N VAL A 24 -2.92 -22.84 4.00
CA VAL A 24 -3.09 -23.36 2.63
C VAL A 24 -4.24 -22.63 1.92
N VAL A 25 -5.40 -22.47 2.58
CA VAL A 25 -6.54 -21.74 2.00
C VAL A 25 -6.16 -20.31 1.63
N TYR A 26 -5.48 -19.60 2.54
CA TYR A 26 -5.02 -18.25 2.27
C TYR A 26 -4.04 -18.19 1.09
N PHE A 27 -3.07 -19.10 1.07
CA PHE A 27 -2.10 -19.20 -0.01
C PHE A 27 -2.79 -19.44 -1.36
N LEU A 28 -3.80 -20.31 -1.41
CA LEU A 28 -4.60 -20.53 -2.61
C LEU A 28 -5.34 -19.26 -3.05
N ILE A 29 -5.99 -18.54 -2.13
CA ILE A 29 -6.67 -17.28 -2.45
C ILE A 29 -5.70 -16.26 -3.05
N VAL A 30 -4.58 -16.01 -2.37
CA VAL A 30 -3.56 -15.04 -2.82
C VAL A 30 -2.98 -15.44 -4.17
N THR A 31 -2.66 -16.73 -4.36
CA THR A 31 -2.11 -17.23 -5.61
C THR A 31 -3.13 -17.17 -6.74
N CYS A 32 -4.41 -17.45 -6.47
CA CYS A 32 -5.48 -17.30 -7.45
C CYS A 32 -5.66 -15.85 -7.86
N VAL A 33 -5.68 -14.89 -6.93
CA VAL A 33 -5.81 -13.46 -7.28
C VAL A 33 -4.58 -12.97 -8.04
N ALA A 34 -3.37 -13.29 -7.57
CA ALA A 34 -2.13 -12.91 -8.22
C ALA A 34 -2.00 -13.55 -9.62
N GLY A 35 -2.34 -14.83 -9.75
CA GLY A 35 -2.25 -15.59 -11.00
C GLY A 35 -3.35 -15.21 -12.00
N LEU A 36 -4.62 -15.24 -11.60
CA LEU A 36 -5.75 -14.94 -12.48
C LEU A 36 -5.85 -13.44 -12.79
N GLY A 37 -5.67 -12.59 -11.78
CA GLY A 37 -5.76 -11.14 -11.95
C GLY A 37 -4.50 -10.53 -12.54
N GLY A 38 -3.33 -10.86 -11.98
CA GLY A 38 -2.07 -10.21 -12.35
C GLY A 38 -1.40 -10.81 -13.58
N LEU A 39 -1.42 -12.14 -13.74
CA LEU A 39 -0.70 -12.80 -14.84
C LEU A 39 -1.61 -13.15 -16.03
N ALA A 40 -2.82 -13.65 -15.78
CA ALA A 40 -3.70 -14.11 -16.84
C ALA A 40 -4.54 -12.99 -17.48
N ALA A 41 -4.91 -11.95 -16.70
CA ALA A 41 -5.73 -10.84 -17.18
C ALA A 41 -5.29 -9.47 -16.62
N PRO A 42 -4.01 -9.06 -16.82
CA PRO A 42 -3.52 -7.77 -16.36
C PRO A 42 -4.31 -6.62 -17.00
N GLN A 43 -4.51 -5.56 -16.24
CA GLN A 43 -5.05 -4.30 -16.73
C GLN A 43 -3.91 -3.45 -17.28
N VAL A 44 -3.64 -3.65 -18.56
CA VAL A 44 -2.55 -3.01 -19.30
C VAL A 44 -2.91 -1.53 -19.52
N GLY A 45 -2.31 -0.65 -18.71
CA GLY A 45 -2.48 0.80 -18.81
C GLY A 45 -1.25 1.49 -19.40
N TRP A 46 -1.36 2.81 -19.63
CA TRP A 46 -0.27 3.63 -20.20
C TRP A 46 1.07 3.47 -19.46
N ASP A 47 1.04 3.34 -18.14
CA ASP A 47 2.23 3.19 -17.31
C ASP A 47 3.14 2.02 -17.74
N VAL A 48 2.58 0.95 -18.29
CA VAL A 48 3.37 -0.23 -18.71
C VAL A 48 4.24 0.08 -19.92
N LEU A 49 3.79 0.95 -20.82
CA LEU A 49 4.60 1.43 -21.95
C LEU A 49 5.76 2.29 -21.44
N GLY A 50 5.49 3.18 -20.48
CA GLY A 50 6.52 3.97 -19.83
C GLY A 50 7.60 3.11 -19.17
N TYR A 51 7.20 2.08 -18.41
CA TYR A 51 8.16 1.14 -17.80
C TYR A 51 8.89 0.28 -18.84
N ALA A 52 8.19 -0.22 -19.87
CA ALA A 52 8.81 -0.97 -20.95
C ALA A 52 9.88 -0.14 -21.67
N GLY A 53 9.57 1.11 -22.00
CA GLY A 53 10.52 2.04 -22.60
C GLY A 53 11.72 2.33 -21.70
N VAL A 54 11.52 2.50 -20.38
CA VAL A 54 12.64 2.66 -19.43
C VAL A 54 13.54 1.43 -19.44
N VAL A 55 12.97 0.22 -19.37
CA VAL A 55 13.70 -1.04 -19.35
C VAL A 55 14.50 -1.24 -20.65
N LEU A 56 13.89 -0.98 -21.81
CA LEU A 56 14.56 -1.07 -23.11
C LEU A 56 15.64 0.02 -23.28
N SER A 57 15.46 1.20 -22.65
CA SER A 57 16.46 2.26 -22.66
C SER A 57 17.73 1.92 -21.86
N TYR A 58 17.74 0.82 -21.11
CA TYR A 58 18.96 0.31 -20.47
C TYR A 58 19.91 -0.34 -21.48
N GLU A 59 19.40 -0.82 -22.61
CA GLU A 59 20.19 -1.52 -23.64
C GLU A 59 20.43 -0.67 -24.89
N SER A 60 19.52 0.27 -25.20
CA SER A 60 19.64 1.15 -26.35
C SER A 60 19.44 2.61 -25.98
N ARG A 61 20.10 3.50 -26.73
CA ARG A 61 19.84 4.95 -26.71
C ARG A 61 19.07 5.43 -27.93
N ASP A 62 18.83 4.56 -28.90
CA ASP A 62 18.08 4.87 -30.11
C ASP A 62 16.58 4.92 -29.80
N ALA A 63 15.96 6.07 -30.06
CA ALA A 63 14.55 6.30 -29.79
C ALA A 63 13.65 5.37 -30.61
N ALA A 64 14.00 5.10 -31.87
CA ALA A 64 13.22 4.22 -32.73
C ALA A 64 13.24 2.77 -32.22
N ALA A 65 14.42 2.27 -31.79
CA ALA A 65 14.54 0.95 -31.19
C ALA A 65 13.77 0.81 -29.87
N ILE A 66 13.84 1.81 -28.97
CA ILE A 66 13.11 1.79 -27.70
C ILE A 66 11.59 1.82 -27.93
N HIS A 67 11.13 2.71 -28.80
CA HIS A 67 9.72 2.84 -29.18
C HIS A 67 9.18 1.56 -29.82
N GLY A 68 9.86 1.09 -30.88
CA GLY A 68 9.47 -0.11 -31.61
C GLY A 68 9.46 -1.35 -30.73
N GLY A 69 10.43 -1.48 -29.82
CA GLY A 69 10.48 -2.57 -28.84
C GLY A 69 9.33 -2.50 -27.83
N ALA A 70 9.01 -1.32 -27.29
CA ALA A 70 7.93 -1.16 -26.31
C ALA A 70 6.55 -1.46 -26.91
N TYR A 71 6.24 -0.88 -28.07
CA TYR A 71 4.97 -1.14 -28.77
C TYR A 71 4.91 -2.52 -29.42
N GLY A 72 6.04 -3.11 -29.81
CA GLY A 72 6.13 -4.51 -30.22
C GLY A 72 5.75 -5.44 -29.06
N ALA A 73 6.40 -5.28 -27.92
CA ALA A 73 6.12 -6.08 -26.73
C ALA A 73 4.67 -5.93 -26.24
N LEU A 74 4.09 -4.73 -26.35
CA LEU A 74 2.67 -4.50 -26.07
C LEU A 74 1.76 -5.34 -26.98
N ARG A 75 2.01 -5.34 -28.29
CA ARG A 75 1.22 -6.11 -29.27
C ARG A 75 1.31 -7.62 -29.03
N ASP A 76 2.46 -8.10 -28.58
CA ASP A 76 2.69 -9.52 -28.32
C ASP A 76 2.00 -10.01 -27.02
N ALA A 77 1.78 -9.12 -26.05
CA ALA A 77 1.34 -9.49 -24.71
C ALA A 77 -0.07 -9.02 -24.31
N ALA A 78 -0.58 -7.96 -24.94
CA ALA A 78 -1.87 -7.36 -24.60
C ALA A 78 -2.97 -7.77 -25.60
N ARG A 79 -4.23 -7.61 -25.19
CA ARG A 79 -5.37 -7.86 -26.09
C ARG A 79 -5.46 -6.73 -27.10
N GLU A 80 -6.03 -7.01 -28.27
CA GLU A 80 -6.16 -6.02 -29.34
C GLU A 80 -6.91 -4.74 -28.89
N ALA A 81 -7.97 -4.88 -28.10
CA ALA A 81 -8.68 -3.74 -27.53
C ALA A 81 -7.79 -2.87 -26.62
N ASP A 82 -6.88 -3.48 -25.85
CA ASP A 82 -5.94 -2.74 -24.98
C ASP A 82 -4.88 -2.03 -25.84
N VAL A 83 -4.42 -2.66 -26.94
CA VAL A 83 -3.49 -2.03 -27.90
C VAL A 83 -4.14 -0.83 -28.57
N GLU A 84 -5.37 -0.97 -29.05
CA GLU A 84 -6.12 0.12 -29.69
C GLU A 84 -6.34 1.28 -28.72
N GLU A 85 -6.78 0.98 -27.50
CA GLU A 85 -6.95 1.97 -26.45
C GLU A 85 -5.63 2.73 -26.16
N LEU A 86 -4.51 2.02 -26.07
CA LEU A 86 -3.21 2.63 -25.75
C LEU A 86 -2.54 3.35 -26.93
N THR A 87 -3.01 3.15 -28.16
CA THR A 87 -2.41 3.73 -29.37
C THR A 87 -3.30 4.76 -30.07
N ARG A 88 -4.62 4.77 -29.84
CA ARG A 88 -5.55 5.59 -30.62
C ARG A 88 -6.61 6.34 -29.82
N SER A 89 -6.83 6.03 -28.54
CA SER A 89 -7.99 6.57 -27.81
C SER A 89 -7.94 8.08 -27.56
N THR A 90 -6.77 8.69 -27.61
CA THR A 90 -6.61 10.15 -27.49
C THR A 90 -5.57 10.67 -28.50
N PRO A 91 -5.64 11.96 -28.89
CA PRO A 91 -4.62 12.58 -29.74
C PRO A 91 -3.20 12.41 -29.18
N TYR A 92 -3.05 12.55 -27.86
CA TYR A 92 -1.80 12.32 -27.15
C TYR A 92 -1.25 10.90 -27.37
N ARG A 93 -2.08 9.86 -27.20
CA ARG A 93 -1.66 8.47 -27.39
C ARG A 93 -1.33 8.16 -28.85
N ALA A 94 -2.11 8.70 -29.78
CA ALA A 94 -1.86 8.56 -31.21
C ALA A 94 -0.51 9.19 -31.62
N GLU A 95 -0.20 10.36 -31.09
CA GLU A 95 1.08 11.01 -31.32
C GLU A 95 2.25 10.18 -30.79
N LEU A 96 2.17 9.70 -29.54
CA LEU A 96 3.24 8.89 -28.96
C LEU A 96 3.41 7.52 -29.64
N ALA A 97 2.34 6.95 -30.18
CA ALA A 97 2.41 5.72 -30.97
C ALA A 97 3.10 5.92 -32.33
N GLN A 98 3.17 7.15 -32.84
CA GLN A 98 3.74 7.47 -34.15
C GLN A 98 5.11 8.16 -34.07
N ALA A 99 5.40 8.89 -32.99
CA ALA A 99 6.61 9.69 -32.83
C ALA A 99 7.54 9.10 -31.74
N PRO A 100 8.65 8.42 -32.13
CA PRO A 100 9.59 7.84 -31.17
C PRO A 100 10.20 8.85 -30.19
N ASP A 101 10.51 10.06 -30.65
CA ASP A 101 11.11 11.10 -29.80
C ASP A 101 10.14 11.57 -28.71
N ALA A 102 8.87 11.78 -29.07
CA ALA A 102 7.81 12.14 -28.13
C ALA A 102 7.65 11.07 -27.04
N PHE A 103 7.72 9.79 -27.43
CA PHE A 103 7.67 8.66 -26.49
C PHE A 103 8.87 8.63 -25.55
N VAL A 104 10.09 8.82 -26.06
CA VAL A 104 11.31 8.84 -25.24
C VAL A 104 11.31 10.00 -24.24
N GLU A 105 10.74 11.15 -24.61
CA GLU A 105 10.55 12.26 -23.67
C GLU A 105 9.62 11.89 -22.50
N GLN A 106 8.77 10.86 -22.59
CA GLN A 106 7.94 10.43 -21.45
C GLN A 106 8.72 9.61 -20.41
N LEU A 107 9.85 8.98 -20.77
CA LEU A 107 10.56 8.04 -19.90
C LEU A 107 11.06 8.62 -18.56
N PRO A 108 11.47 9.90 -18.43
CA PRO A 108 11.80 10.49 -17.15
C PRO A 108 10.64 10.45 -16.14
N PHE A 109 9.37 10.44 -16.59
CA PHE A 109 8.23 10.23 -15.69
C PHE A 109 8.17 8.84 -15.07
N TYR A 110 8.99 7.88 -15.50
CA TYR A 110 8.99 6.49 -15.03
C TYR A 110 10.36 6.07 -14.46
N ARG A 111 11.45 6.70 -14.91
CA ARG A 111 12.84 6.36 -14.54
C ARG A 111 13.13 6.42 -13.05
N VAL A 112 12.47 7.29 -12.29
CA VAL A 112 12.68 7.41 -10.83
C VAL A 112 12.21 6.20 -10.00
N ARG A 113 11.56 5.18 -10.59
CA ARG A 113 11.17 3.94 -9.89
C ARG A 113 12.20 2.83 -10.11
N VAL A 114 13.42 3.10 -9.65
CA VAL A 114 14.64 2.31 -9.89
C VAL A 114 14.47 0.84 -9.55
N ILE A 115 13.97 0.52 -8.35
CA ILE A 115 13.85 -0.89 -7.93
C ILE A 115 12.82 -1.62 -8.81
N PHE A 116 11.69 -0.98 -9.11
CA PHE A 116 10.65 -1.60 -9.92
C PHE A 116 11.15 -1.89 -11.34
N SER A 117 11.69 -0.88 -12.03
CA SER A 117 12.20 -1.06 -13.39
C SER A 117 13.39 -2.05 -13.44
N SER A 118 14.21 -2.13 -12.38
CA SER A 118 15.28 -3.12 -12.29
C SER A 118 14.74 -4.55 -12.17
N LEU A 119 13.69 -4.78 -11.36
CA LEU A 119 13.06 -6.09 -11.25
C LEU A 119 12.42 -6.52 -12.58
N VAL A 120 11.77 -5.59 -13.29
CA VAL A 120 11.23 -5.83 -14.63
C VAL A 120 12.35 -6.17 -15.62
N TYR A 121 13.45 -5.43 -15.59
CA TYR A 121 14.62 -5.69 -16.43
C TYR A 121 15.20 -7.08 -16.18
N LEU A 122 15.33 -7.52 -14.93
CA LEU A 122 15.85 -8.86 -14.62
C LEU A 122 14.99 -9.97 -15.22
N LEU A 123 13.66 -9.85 -15.15
CA LEU A 123 12.74 -10.81 -15.78
C LEU A 123 12.82 -10.74 -17.31
N TYR A 124 12.92 -9.53 -17.86
CA TYR A 124 13.10 -9.32 -19.29
C TYR A 124 14.38 -10.00 -19.82
N LYS A 125 15.50 -9.86 -19.11
CA LYS A 125 16.75 -10.58 -19.43
C LYS A 125 16.65 -12.09 -19.29
N GLY A 126 15.70 -12.57 -18.49
CA GLY A 126 15.32 -13.98 -18.40
C GLY A 126 14.46 -14.48 -19.57
N GLY A 127 14.16 -13.63 -20.57
CA GLY A 127 13.37 -13.99 -21.75
C GLY A 127 11.87 -13.74 -21.60
N VAL A 128 11.42 -13.13 -20.50
CA VAL A 128 10.01 -12.77 -20.31
C VAL A 128 9.70 -11.49 -21.11
N ASN A 129 8.55 -11.43 -21.80
CA ASN A 129 8.11 -10.19 -22.43
C ASN A 129 8.03 -9.05 -21.38
N VAL A 130 8.52 -7.84 -21.71
CA VAL A 130 8.65 -6.75 -20.74
C VAL A 130 7.31 -6.29 -20.12
N VAL A 131 6.20 -6.38 -20.86
CA VAL A 131 4.85 -6.08 -20.35
C VAL A 131 4.42 -7.14 -19.34
N GLN A 132 4.63 -8.43 -19.65
CA GLN A 132 4.35 -9.53 -18.73
C GLN A 132 5.26 -9.50 -17.50
N ALA A 133 6.52 -9.10 -17.66
CA ALA A 133 7.46 -8.92 -16.56
C ALA A 133 6.98 -7.83 -15.58
N ALA A 134 6.48 -6.69 -16.07
CA ALA A 134 5.89 -5.65 -15.23
C ALA A 134 4.67 -6.19 -14.45
N SER A 135 3.79 -6.94 -15.12
CA SER A 135 2.64 -7.59 -14.48
C SER A 135 3.06 -8.62 -13.42
N ALA A 136 4.12 -9.39 -13.68
CA ALA A 136 4.66 -10.36 -12.72
C ALA A 136 5.22 -9.69 -11.47
N VAL A 137 5.91 -8.55 -11.60
CA VAL A 137 6.39 -7.77 -10.44
C VAL A 137 5.21 -7.22 -9.63
N ALA A 138 4.16 -6.73 -10.27
CA ALA A 138 2.96 -6.25 -9.57
C ALA A 138 2.22 -7.39 -8.83
N ALA A 139 2.03 -8.54 -9.48
CA ALA A 139 1.43 -9.74 -8.88
C ALA A 139 2.25 -10.26 -7.68
N LEU A 140 3.58 -10.31 -7.81
CA LEU A 140 4.48 -10.67 -6.72
C LEU A 140 4.37 -9.68 -5.55
N SER A 141 4.29 -8.38 -5.85
CA SER A 141 4.16 -7.33 -4.84
C SER A 141 2.86 -7.47 -4.05
N TYR A 142 1.74 -7.75 -4.72
CA TYR A 142 0.48 -8.08 -4.07
C TYR A 142 0.62 -9.30 -3.16
N ALA A 143 1.22 -10.39 -3.64
CA ALA A 143 1.40 -11.61 -2.86
C ALA A 143 2.26 -11.38 -1.60
N LEU A 144 3.36 -10.63 -1.73
CA LEU A 144 4.21 -10.26 -0.59
C LEU A 144 3.48 -9.39 0.42
N LEU A 145 2.70 -8.40 -0.04
CA LEU A 145 1.88 -7.55 0.82
C LEU A 145 0.80 -8.35 1.54
N ALA A 146 0.16 -9.31 0.85
CA ALA A 146 -0.83 -10.22 1.39
C ALA A 146 -0.24 -11.08 2.51
N LEU A 147 0.88 -11.77 2.22
CA LEU A 147 1.59 -12.57 3.21
C LEU A 147 2.00 -11.75 4.44
N LEU A 148 2.52 -10.54 4.23
CA LEU A 148 2.83 -9.62 5.33
C LEU A 148 1.58 -9.27 6.15
N GLY A 149 0.48 -8.91 5.48
CA GLY A 149 -0.80 -8.62 6.12
C GLY A 149 -1.31 -9.78 6.98
N LEU A 150 -1.30 -11.00 6.46
CA LEU A 150 -1.67 -12.20 7.23
C LEU A 150 -0.75 -12.39 8.44
N THR A 151 0.57 -12.31 8.24
CA THR A 151 1.54 -12.52 9.33
C THR A 151 1.36 -11.51 10.45
N TRP A 152 0.96 -10.27 10.12
CA TRP A 152 0.69 -9.23 11.09
C TRP A 152 -0.66 -9.44 11.79
N MET A 153 -1.73 -9.76 11.05
CA MET A 153 -3.06 -10.05 11.61
C MET A 153 -3.04 -11.22 12.61
N ARG A 154 -2.24 -12.26 12.35
CA ARG A 154 -2.05 -13.42 13.25
C ARG A 154 -1.48 -13.08 14.62
N ARG A 155 -0.99 -11.85 14.84
CA ARG A 155 -0.58 -11.38 16.18
C ARG A 155 -1.74 -10.99 17.07
N TYR A 156 -2.89 -10.66 16.49
CA TYR A 156 -4.07 -10.19 17.21
C TYR A 156 -5.26 -11.13 17.11
N LEU A 157 -5.32 -11.94 16.06
CA LEU A 157 -6.41 -12.86 15.77
C LEU A 157 -5.95 -14.31 15.87
N ASP A 158 -6.87 -15.21 16.19
CA ASP A 158 -6.65 -16.63 16.03
C ASP A 158 -6.39 -16.98 14.54
N PRO A 159 -5.79 -18.14 14.23
CA PRO A 159 -5.39 -18.48 12.87
C PRO A 159 -6.53 -18.44 11.83
N VAL A 160 -7.76 -18.81 12.21
CA VAL A 160 -8.90 -18.85 11.29
C VAL A 160 -9.40 -17.43 11.04
N SER A 161 -9.64 -16.65 12.10
CA SER A 161 -10.05 -15.25 11.98
C SER A 161 -9.02 -14.41 11.23
N ALA A 162 -7.72 -14.64 11.45
CA ALA A 162 -6.66 -13.95 10.74
C ALA A 162 -6.72 -14.21 9.22
N VAL A 163 -6.97 -15.46 8.82
CA VAL A 163 -7.13 -15.83 7.41
C VAL A 163 -8.38 -15.22 6.82
N LEU A 164 -9.53 -15.31 7.50
CA LEU A 164 -10.78 -14.71 7.03
C LEU A 164 -10.65 -13.20 6.85
N VAL A 165 -10.25 -12.47 7.90
CA VAL A 165 -10.12 -11.01 7.87
C VAL A 165 -9.07 -10.58 6.83
N SER A 166 -7.91 -11.24 6.79
CA SER A 166 -6.90 -10.92 5.79
C SER A 166 -7.39 -11.20 4.37
N SER A 167 -8.12 -12.30 4.14
CA SER A 167 -8.69 -12.62 2.83
C SER A 167 -9.70 -11.56 2.41
N PHE A 168 -10.60 -11.11 3.31
CA PHE A 168 -11.54 -10.02 3.02
C PHE A 168 -10.83 -8.71 2.65
N VAL A 169 -9.76 -8.34 3.37
CA VAL A 169 -8.96 -7.14 3.04
C VAL A 169 -8.32 -7.28 1.65
N PHE A 170 -7.65 -8.39 1.38
CA PHE A 170 -6.89 -8.59 0.13
C PHE A 170 -7.76 -8.95 -1.08
N LEU A 171 -9.00 -9.38 -0.87
CA LEU A 171 -10.04 -9.53 -1.91
C LEU A 171 -10.82 -8.23 -2.17
N SER A 172 -10.66 -7.20 -1.32
CA SER A 172 -11.28 -5.91 -1.59
C SER A 172 -10.71 -5.26 -2.85
N PHE A 173 -11.52 -4.38 -3.46
CA PHE A 173 -11.21 -3.77 -4.75
C PHE A 173 -9.82 -3.09 -4.81
N PRO A 174 -9.40 -2.25 -3.84
CA PRO A 174 -8.08 -1.59 -3.92
C PRO A 174 -6.91 -2.59 -4.04
N PHE A 175 -6.96 -3.69 -3.29
CA PHE A 175 -5.87 -4.67 -3.25
C PHE A 175 -5.88 -5.57 -4.49
N THR A 176 -7.05 -6.04 -4.93
CA THR A 176 -7.14 -6.84 -6.17
C THR A 176 -6.73 -6.03 -7.40
N GLN A 177 -7.05 -4.73 -7.45
CA GLN A 177 -6.56 -3.80 -8.47
C GLN A 177 -5.03 -3.70 -8.49
N ALA A 178 -4.39 -3.67 -7.32
CA ALA A 178 -2.93 -3.60 -7.22
C ALA A 178 -2.22 -4.83 -7.80
N ALA A 179 -2.88 -5.99 -7.82
CA ALA A 179 -2.35 -7.19 -8.48
C ALA A 179 -2.46 -7.11 -10.01
N ARG A 180 -3.50 -6.42 -10.52
CA ARG A 180 -3.85 -6.38 -11.95
C ARG A 180 -3.15 -5.27 -12.72
N ILE A 181 -2.84 -4.16 -12.06
CA ILE A 181 -2.23 -3.00 -12.70
C ILE A 181 -0.70 -3.09 -12.56
N PRO A 182 0.07 -3.15 -13.67
CA PRO A 182 1.52 -3.26 -13.64
C PRO A 182 2.22 -1.95 -13.23
N THR A 183 2.12 -1.59 -11.95
CA THR A 183 2.73 -0.39 -11.36
C THR A 183 3.54 -0.73 -10.10
N PRO A 184 4.47 0.15 -9.67
CA PRO A 184 5.26 -0.01 -8.44
C PRO A 184 4.46 0.18 -7.15
N ASP A 185 3.16 0.42 -7.23
CA ASP A 185 2.33 0.84 -6.09
C ASP A 185 2.21 -0.24 -5.02
N GLY A 186 1.93 -1.48 -5.45
CA GLY A 186 1.90 -2.63 -4.53
C GLY A 186 3.26 -2.85 -3.85
N LEU A 187 4.36 -2.66 -4.58
CA LEU A 187 5.71 -2.84 -4.05
C LEU A 187 6.04 -1.75 -3.01
N ALA A 188 5.71 -0.49 -3.32
CA ALA A 188 5.91 0.60 -2.37
C ALA A 188 5.07 0.41 -1.10
N ALA A 189 3.84 -0.07 -1.25
CA ALA A 189 2.98 -0.41 -0.11
C ALA A 189 3.58 -1.53 0.74
N PHE A 190 4.14 -2.59 0.11
CA PHE A 190 4.85 -3.65 0.82
C PHE A 190 6.03 -3.10 1.65
N PHE A 191 6.88 -2.27 1.07
CA PHE A 191 8.01 -1.67 1.79
C PHE A 191 7.55 -0.76 2.94
N ALA A 192 6.56 0.10 2.70
CA ALA A 192 6.02 0.99 3.72
C ALA A 192 5.43 0.21 4.90
N VAL A 193 4.57 -0.79 4.64
CA VAL A 193 3.94 -1.63 5.67
C VAL A 193 5.00 -2.48 6.39
N ALA A 194 5.98 -3.04 5.67
CA ALA A 194 7.06 -3.82 6.27
C ALA A 194 7.90 -2.96 7.23
N ALA A 195 8.20 -1.72 6.86
CA ALA A 195 8.90 -0.79 7.73
C ALA A 195 8.10 -0.46 9.00
N VAL A 196 6.81 -0.16 8.85
CA VAL A 196 5.93 0.13 10.01
C VAL A 196 5.80 -1.10 10.91
N TYR A 197 5.67 -2.30 10.33
CA TYR A 197 5.70 -3.56 11.07
C TYR A 197 6.99 -3.69 11.88
N VAL A 198 8.16 -3.56 11.24
CA VAL A 198 9.45 -3.66 11.93
C VAL A 198 9.59 -2.59 13.03
N LEU A 199 9.09 -1.38 12.78
CA LEU A 199 9.14 -0.29 13.76
C LEU A 199 8.27 -0.59 14.99
N LEU A 200 7.01 -0.97 14.80
CA LEU A 200 6.05 -1.19 15.90
C LEU A 200 6.23 -2.54 16.59
N GLU A 201 6.41 -3.60 15.81
CA GLU A 201 6.32 -4.99 16.26
C GLU A 201 7.67 -5.65 16.56
N LYS A 202 8.75 -5.13 15.97
CA LYS A 202 10.13 -5.58 16.24
C LYS A 202 10.96 -4.53 16.98
N ARG A 203 10.47 -3.30 17.12
CA ARG A 203 11.16 -2.17 17.75
C ARG A 203 12.57 -1.92 17.19
N ASN A 204 12.77 -2.24 15.91
CA ASN A 204 14.07 -2.10 15.25
C ASN A 204 14.03 -0.92 14.28
N TRP A 205 14.27 0.29 14.79
CA TRP A 205 14.23 1.50 13.98
C TRP A 205 15.26 1.47 12.83
N ARG A 206 16.45 0.90 13.05
CA ARG A 206 17.50 0.87 12.01
C ARG A 206 17.02 0.10 10.79
N LEU A 207 16.46 -1.09 11.00
CA LEU A 207 15.91 -1.89 9.91
C LEU A 207 14.68 -1.23 9.28
N ALA A 208 13.79 -0.65 10.09
CA ALA A 208 12.62 0.06 9.57
C ALA A 208 13.00 1.23 8.64
N PHE A 209 13.98 2.04 9.02
CA PHE A 209 14.43 3.17 8.20
C PHE A 209 15.32 2.75 7.03
N ALA A 210 16.03 1.62 7.12
CA ALA A 210 16.68 1.02 5.96
C ALA A 210 15.63 0.59 4.90
N ILE A 211 14.53 -0.03 5.33
CA ILE A 211 13.42 -0.39 4.44
C ILE A 211 12.73 0.86 3.88
N LEU A 212 12.45 1.90 4.68
CA LEU A 212 11.88 3.16 4.18
C LEU A 212 12.81 3.87 3.18
N THR A 213 14.12 3.84 3.42
CA THR A 213 15.10 4.39 2.48
C THR A 213 15.07 3.62 1.16
N ALA A 214 14.97 2.29 1.20
CA ALA A 214 14.78 1.48 -0.01
C ALA A 214 13.42 1.76 -0.69
N ALA A 215 12.36 2.06 0.07
CA ALA A 215 11.06 2.43 -0.48
C ALA A 215 11.13 3.67 -1.40
N VAL A 216 12.03 4.63 -1.11
CA VAL A 216 12.26 5.82 -1.96
C VAL A 216 12.71 5.43 -3.37
N PHE A 217 13.49 4.36 -3.51
CA PHE A 217 13.92 3.84 -4.81
C PHE A 217 12.84 3.03 -5.53
N VAL A 218 11.81 2.55 -4.81
CA VAL A 218 10.61 1.97 -5.43
C VAL A 218 9.70 3.08 -5.93
N ARG A 219 9.45 4.06 -5.08
CA ARG A 219 8.59 5.21 -5.33
C ARG A 219 9.10 6.43 -4.58
N HIS A 220 9.54 7.44 -5.32
CA HIS A 220 10.14 8.66 -4.79
C HIS A 220 9.25 9.42 -3.80
N ASP A 221 7.91 9.35 -3.92
CA ASP A 221 6.95 10.01 -3.01
C ASP A 221 6.91 9.38 -1.61
N THR A 222 7.39 8.14 -1.44
CA THR A 222 7.48 7.49 -0.11
C THR A 222 8.48 8.18 0.81
N ALA A 223 9.35 9.06 0.30
CA ALA A 223 10.21 9.91 1.11
C ALA A 223 9.40 10.77 2.09
N ILE A 224 8.20 11.22 1.71
CA ILE A 224 7.32 12.01 2.58
C ILE A 224 6.92 11.19 3.81
N LEU A 225 6.43 9.96 3.61
CA LEU A 225 6.10 9.05 4.71
C LEU A 225 7.32 8.75 5.57
N GLY A 226 8.48 8.50 4.95
CA GLY A 226 9.72 8.24 5.65
C GLY A 226 10.12 9.40 6.57
N LEU A 227 10.06 10.64 6.09
CA LEU A 227 10.40 11.84 6.86
C LEU A 227 9.39 12.11 7.99
N MET A 228 8.11 11.80 7.76
CA MET A 228 7.10 11.91 8.83
C MET A 228 7.34 10.87 9.93
N LEU A 229 7.64 9.62 9.55
CA LEU A 229 7.97 8.57 10.51
C LEU A 229 9.28 8.85 11.24
N SER A 230 10.29 9.44 10.58
CA SER A 230 11.53 9.85 11.26
C SER A 230 11.25 10.92 12.31
N ALA A 231 10.43 11.93 11.99
CA ALA A 231 9.98 12.93 12.96
C ALA A 231 9.23 12.28 14.14
N GLY A 232 8.45 11.22 13.87
CA GLY A 232 7.79 10.40 14.88
C GLY A 232 8.73 9.82 15.94
N LEU A 233 9.98 9.51 15.61
CA LEU A 233 10.97 9.01 16.58
C LEU A 233 11.26 9.98 17.73
N LEU A 234 11.02 11.29 17.54
CA LEU A 234 11.15 12.29 18.60
C LEU A 234 10.09 12.09 19.70
N VAL A 235 8.97 11.47 19.36
CA VAL A 235 7.79 11.31 20.23
C VAL A 235 7.64 9.87 20.74
N LEU A 236 8.03 8.86 19.97
CA LEU A 236 7.80 7.44 20.27
C LEU A 236 8.53 6.95 21.54
N ASP A 237 9.77 7.38 21.79
CA ASP A 237 10.60 6.88 22.90
C ASP A 237 10.92 7.98 23.93
N ARG A 238 9.90 8.55 24.58
CA ARG A 238 10.07 9.68 25.54
C ARG A 238 11.01 9.38 26.71
N GLY A 239 11.21 8.12 27.06
CA GLY A 239 12.14 7.68 28.11
C GLY A 239 13.62 7.82 27.74
N GLU A 240 13.95 7.99 26.46
CA GLU A 240 15.33 8.19 26.02
C GLU A 240 15.77 9.66 26.08
N ARG A 241 17.07 9.85 26.33
CA ARG A 241 17.73 11.17 26.30
C ARG A 241 17.44 11.85 24.95
N LEU A 242 17.04 13.13 24.99
CA LEU A 242 16.68 13.91 23.80
C LEU A 242 17.78 13.87 22.72
N ARG A 243 19.07 13.90 23.12
CA ARG A 243 20.21 13.79 22.20
C ARG A 243 20.19 12.52 21.35
N VAL A 244 19.79 11.38 21.92
CA VAL A 244 19.71 10.10 21.20
C VAL A 244 18.56 10.12 20.21
N ARG A 245 17.39 10.64 20.62
CA ARG A 245 16.24 10.82 19.72
C ARG A 245 16.55 11.75 18.55
N LEU A 246 17.21 12.88 18.80
CA LEU A 246 17.66 13.80 17.76
C LEU A 246 18.65 13.14 16.80
N LEU A 247 19.57 12.31 17.30
CA LEU A 247 20.51 11.58 16.45
C LEU A 247 19.80 10.55 15.56
N ARG A 248 18.82 9.80 16.10
CA ARG A 248 18.00 8.85 15.32
C ARG A 248 17.20 9.57 14.24
N PHE A 249 16.55 10.67 14.59
CA PHE A 249 15.83 11.53 13.64
C PHE A 249 16.77 12.06 12.54
N ALA A 250 17.91 12.65 12.91
CA ALA A 250 18.85 13.21 11.96
C ALA A 250 19.43 12.13 11.02
N ALA A 251 19.84 10.98 11.56
CA ALA A 251 20.40 9.88 10.77
C ALA A 251 19.38 9.30 9.78
N SER A 252 18.15 9.04 10.24
CA SER A 252 17.09 8.50 9.39
C SER A 252 16.63 9.49 8.32
N SER A 253 16.42 10.76 8.67
CA SER A 253 16.07 11.81 7.72
C SER A 253 17.19 12.05 6.70
N ALA A 254 18.45 12.06 7.12
CA ALA A 254 19.58 12.20 6.22
C ALA A 254 19.66 11.05 5.20
N ALA A 255 19.42 9.80 5.63
CA ALA A 255 19.39 8.65 4.73
C ALA A 255 18.27 8.74 3.69
N ILE A 256 17.05 9.13 4.11
CA ILE A 256 15.91 9.31 3.21
C ILE A 256 16.14 10.45 2.22
N LEU A 257 16.64 11.60 2.69
CA LEU A 257 16.96 12.75 1.82
C LEU A 257 18.09 12.43 0.84
N ALA A 258 19.11 11.68 1.28
CA ALA A 258 20.18 11.23 0.40
C ALA A 258 19.64 10.30 -0.70
N ALA A 259 18.78 9.33 -0.36
CA ALA A 259 18.12 8.48 -1.35
C ALA A 259 17.24 9.29 -2.31
N TYR A 260 16.45 10.24 -1.80
CA TYR A 260 15.64 11.12 -2.63
C TYR A 260 16.50 11.94 -3.59
N ALA A 261 17.61 12.51 -3.12
CA ALA A 261 18.53 13.29 -3.95
C ALA A 261 19.21 12.43 -5.03
N VAL A 262 19.61 11.20 -4.69
CA VAL A 262 20.14 10.22 -5.65
C VAL A 262 19.10 9.93 -6.73
N VAL A 263 17.89 9.55 -6.34
CA VAL A 263 16.80 9.23 -7.29
C VAL A 263 16.47 10.44 -8.17
N SER A 264 16.43 11.64 -7.59
CA SER A 264 16.16 12.88 -8.33
C SER A 264 17.23 13.17 -9.40
N ARG A 265 18.49 12.81 -9.14
CA ARG A 265 19.59 12.94 -10.10
C ARG A 265 19.58 11.89 -11.21
N LEU A 266 18.97 10.73 -10.99
CA LEU A 266 18.89 9.65 -11.99
C LEU A 266 17.93 9.96 -13.15
N GLY A 267 17.21 11.09 -13.07
CA GLY A 267 16.35 11.58 -14.14
C GLY A 267 14.88 11.45 -13.77
N GLY A 268 14.23 12.61 -13.66
CA GLY A 268 12.81 12.76 -13.42
C GLY A 268 12.41 14.21 -13.64
N TYR A 269 11.20 14.43 -14.15
CA TYR A 269 10.68 15.78 -14.25
C TYR A 269 10.35 16.36 -12.88
N GLY A 270 10.48 17.69 -12.76
CA GLY A 270 10.08 18.40 -11.55
C GLY A 270 8.57 18.36 -11.33
N TRP A 271 8.16 18.71 -10.11
CA TRP A 271 6.76 18.69 -9.69
C TRP A 271 5.83 19.46 -10.64
N ARG A 272 6.25 20.63 -11.16
CA ARG A 272 5.41 21.45 -12.06
C ARG A 272 5.05 20.73 -13.35
N THR A 273 6.04 20.14 -14.02
CA THR A 273 5.81 19.39 -15.26
C THR A 273 4.95 18.16 -15.01
N LEU A 274 5.20 17.43 -13.91
CA LEU A 274 4.39 16.27 -13.52
C LEU A 274 2.95 16.66 -13.20
N PHE A 275 2.74 17.76 -12.47
CA PHE A 275 1.43 18.27 -12.11
C PHE A 275 0.65 18.69 -13.36
N HIS A 276 1.27 19.47 -14.24
CA HIS A 276 0.63 19.89 -15.49
C HIS A 276 0.27 18.70 -16.38
N HIS A 277 1.22 17.78 -16.59
CA HIS A 277 1.01 16.58 -17.41
C HIS A 277 -0.12 15.69 -16.90
N THR A 278 -0.32 15.63 -15.58
CA THR A 278 -1.35 14.77 -14.97
C THR A 278 -2.72 15.43 -14.94
N PHE A 279 -2.81 16.71 -14.54
CA PHE A 279 -4.08 17.33 -14.15
C PHE A 279 -4.59 18.40 -15.10
N ILE A 280 -3.72 19.01 -15.91
CA ILE A 280 -4.09 20.14 -16.77
C ILE A 280 -4.19 19.65 -18.21
N ASN A 281 -3.08 19.18 -18.77
CA ASN A 281 -3.07 18.62 -20.11
C ASN A 281 -1.86 17.69 -20.29
N HIS A 282 -2.08 16.56 -20.97
CA HIS A 282 -1.02 15.63 -21.31
C HIS A 282 -0.05 16.29 -22.31
N LEU A 283 1.23 16.31 -21.94
CA LEU A 283 2.30 16.89 -22.74
C LEU A 283 2.95 15.78 -23.57
N SER A 284 2.85 15.85 -24.90
CA SER A 284 3.55 14.92 -25.81
C SER A 284 5.07 15.11 -25.78
N TYR A 285 5.54 16.34 -25.54
CA TYR A 285 6.97 16.69 -25.42
C TYR A 285 7.25 17.42 -24.10
N PRO A 286 7.27 16.71 -22.95
CA PRO A 286 7.42 17.32 -21.63
C PRO A 286 8.80 17.95 -21.37
N ALA A 287 9.86 17.55 -22.09
CA ALA A 287 11.17 18.20 -21.98
C ALA A 287 11.22 19.47 -22.83
N SER A 288 10.64 19.42 -24.03
CA SER A 288 10.71 20.53 -24.98
C SER A 288 9.63 21.60 -24.76
N SER A 289 8.56 21.28 -24.01
CA SER A 289 7.46 22.21 -23.71
C SER A 289 7.09 22.19 -22.22
N PRO A 290 7.96 22.72 -21.33
CA PRO A 290 7.64 22.82 -19.91
C PRO A 290 6.53 23.85 -19.69
N ALA A 291 5.35 23.37 -19.33
CA ALA A 291 4.22 24.26 -19.06
C ALA A 291 4.28 24.81 -17.61
N PRO A 292 4.08 26.13 -17.42
CA PRO A 292 4.02 26.71 -16.08
C PRO A 292 2.74 26.26 -15.37
N VAL A 293 2.82 26.12 -14.05
CA VAL A 293 1.66 25.88 -13.18
C VAL A 293 1.47 27.11 -12.30
N GLY A 294 0.37 27.82 -12.49
CA GLY A 294 -0.03 28.94 -11.65
C GLY A 294 -0.72 28.50 -10.36
N LEU A 295 -0.89 29.43 -9.42
CA LEU A 295 -1.66 29.19 -8.20
C LEU A 295 -3.15 28.94 -8.53
N ASP A 296 -3.69 29.63 -9.52
CA ASP A 296 -5.08 29.48 -9.97
C ASP A 296 -5.33 28.08 -10.56
N ASP A 297 -4.37 27.56 -11.34
CA ASP A 297 -4.45 26.19 -11.88
C ASP A 297 -4.43 25.16 -10.76
N TYR A 298 -3.56 25.34 -9.76
CA TYR A 298 -3.49 24.45 -8.61
C TYR A 298 -4.80 24.45 -7.82
N VAL A 299 -5.33 25.61 -7.46
CA VAL A 299 -6.59 25.72 -6.71
C VAL A 299 -7.75 25.11 -7.50
N ARG A 300 -7.82 25.37 -8.81
CA ARG A 300 -8.84 24.78 -9.68
C ARG A 300 -8.78 23.25 -9.63
N VAL A 301 -7.59 22.66 -9.84
CA VAL A 301 -7.41 21.20 -9.82
C VAL A 301 -7.79 20.60 -8.47
N VAL A 302 -7.38 21.23 -7.36
CA VAL A 302 -7.74 20.75 -6.00
C VAL A 302 -9.25 20.74 -5.82
N VAL A 303 -9.95 21.81 -6.21
CA VAL A 303 -11.41 21.88 -6.05
C VAL A 303 -12.14 20.88 -6.97
N THR A 304 -11.70 20.75 -8.23
CA THR A 304 -12.40 19.90 -9.21
C THR A 304 -12.08 18.42 -9.07
N SER A 305 -10.88 18.06 -8.60
CA SER A 305 -10.42 16.66 -8.55
C SER A 305 -10.52 16.07 -7.15
N LEU A 306 -10.13 16.83 -6.11
CA LEU A 306 -9.97 16.26 -4.77
C LEU A 306 -11.30 15.99 -4.07
N LEU A 307 -12.24 16.93 -4.12
CA LEU A 307 -13.51 16.82 -3.38
C LEU A 307 -14.38 15.66 -3.88
N PRO A 308 -14.64 15.51 -5.20
CA PRO A 308 -15.44 14.40 -5.70
C PRO A 308 -14.79 13.04 -5.44
N ASP A 309 -13.48 12.92 -5.71
CA ASP A 309 -12.78 11.64 -5.54
C ASP A 309 -12.70 11.22 -4.07
N ALA A 310 -12.54 12.17 -3.14
CA ALA A 310 -12.47 11.88 -1.71
C ALA A 310 -13.76 11.22 -1.17
N LEU A 311 -14.93 11.63 -1.67
CA LEU A 311 -16.22 11.12 -1.21
C LEU A 311 -16.54 9.71 -1.72
N VAL A 312 -16.01 9.35 -2.89
CA VAL A 312 -16.22 8.03 -3.51
C VAL A 312 -15.09 7.06 -3.16
N SER A 313 -14.01 7.54 -2.54
CA SER A 313 -12.85 6.71 -2.22
C SER A 313 -13.15 5.64 -1.17
N TYR A 314 -12.55 4.46 -1.34
CA TYR A 314 -12.56 3.40 -0.33
C TYR A 314 -11.89 3.85 0.98
N ALA A 315 -11.10 4.92 0.98
CA ALA A 315 -10.55 5.53 2.19
C ALA A 315 -11.65 5.82 3.22
N VAL A 316 -12.82 6.29 2.79
CA VAL A 316 -13.96 6.57 3.68
C VAL A 316 -14.40 5.31 4.40
N LEU A 317 -14.49 4.17 3.70
CA LEU A 317 -14.88 2.89 4.30
C LEU A 317 -13.87 2.39 5.32
N TYR A 318 -12.57 2.44 5.01
CA TYR A 318 -11.52 2.03 5.95
C TYR A 318 -11.46 2.94 7.18
N LEU A 319 -11.63 4.26 6.99
CA LEU A 319 -11.71 5.22 8.10
C LEU A 319 -12.97 5.04 8.93
N LEU A 320 -14.11 4.69 8.32
CA LEU A 320 -15.35 4.39 9.04
C LEU A 320 -15.19 3.15 9.91
N VAL A 321 -14.64 2.06 9.38
CA VAL A 321 -14.33 0.84 10.16
C VAL A 321 -13.41 1.16 11.33
N LEU A 322 -12.39 2.00 11.10
CA LEU A 322 -11.49 2.45 12.15
C LEU A 322 -12.19 3.30 13.21
N ALA A 323 -13.06 4.23 12.79
CA ALA A 323 -13.83 5.06 13.72
C ALA A 323 -14.77 4.21 14.58
N ILE A 324 -15.45 3.21 14.00
CA ILE A 324 -16.29 2.26 14.73
C ILE A 324 -15.44 1.46 15.73
N ALA A 325 -14.30 0.92 15.30
CA ALA A 325 -13.39 0.17 16.18
C ALA A 325 -12.89 1.03 17.35
N ALA A 326 -12.50 2.28 17.09
CA ALA A 326 -12.07 3.23 18.11
C ALA A 326 -13.21 3.59 19.09
N ALA A 327 -14.42 3.85 18.58
CA ALA A 327 -15.59 4.13 19.41
C ALA A 327 -15.94 2.95 20.31
N SER A 328 -15.92 1.72 19.78
CA SER A 328 -16.16 0.49 20.55
C SER A 328 -15.09 0.29 21.62
N TYR A 329 -13.81 0.50 21.30
CA TYR A 329 -12.72 0.41 22.26
C TYR A 329 -12.88 1.41 23.42
N VAL A 330 -13.22 2.67 23.12
CA VAL A 330 -13.42 3.72 24.14
C VAL A 330 -14.67 3.43 24.97
N ARG A 331 -15.78 2.99 24.37
CA ARG A 331 -17.00 2.58 25.09
C ARG A 331 -16.77 1.42 26.05
N ALA A 332 -15.88 0.50 25.69
CA ALA A 332 -15.46 -0.60 26.56
C ALA A 332 -14.49 -0.16 27.68
N GLY A 333 -14.22 1.15 27.83
CA GLY A 333 -13.34 1.69 28.88
C GLY A 333 -11.87 1.80 28.47
N GLY A 334 -11.53 1.52 27.20
CA GLY A 334 -10.21 1.72 26.64
C GLY A 334 -9.81 3.20 26.60
N LYS A 335 -8.50 3.48 26.74
CA LYS A 335 -7.95 4.85 26.70
C LYS A 335 -6.98 5.00 25.55
N LEU A 336 -7.31 5.87 24.59
CA LEU A 336 -6.39 6.26 23.52
C LEU A 336 -5.41 7.28 24.06
N THR A 337 -4.15 6.89 24.24
CA THR A 337 -3.11 7.78 24.78
C THR A 337 -2.05 8.06 23.73
N LEU A 338 -1.55 9.29 23.69
CA LEU A 338 -0.42 9.69 22.83
C LEU A 338 0.93 9.07 23.24
N ASN A 339 0.92 8.15 24.20
CA ASN A 339 2.05 7.31 24.55
C ASN A 339 2.03 5.97 23.79
N ASP A 340 0.90 5.59 23.16
CA ASP A 340 0.82 4.39 22.34
C ASP A 340 1.50 4.62 20.97
N PRO A 341 2.59 3.90 20.65
CA PRO A 341 3.27 3.99 19.36
C PRO A 341 2.33 3.82 18.17
N TRP A 342 1.30 2.99 18.30
CA TRP A 342 0.33 2.75 17.25
C TRP A 342 -0.51 4.00 16.94
N LEU A 343 -0.88 4.77 17.96
CA LEU A 343 -1.65 6.00 17.78
C LEU A 343 -0.80 7.10 17.15
N VAL A 344 0.48 7.19 17.51
CA VAL A 344 1.44 8.11 16.88
C VAL A 344 1.60 7.77 15.39
N VAL A 345 1.82 6.49 15.06
CA VAL A 345 1.91 6.06 13.65
C VAL A 345 0.59 6.29 12.91
N LEU A 346 -0.56 6.05 13.53
CA LEU A 346 -1.85 6.38 12.91
C LEU A 346 -1.95 7.87 12.57
N ALA A 347 -1.61 8.75 13.51
CA ALA A 347 -1.65 10.19 13.29
C ALA A 347 -0.71 10.60 12.14
N LEU A 348 0.48 9.99 12.06
CA LEU A 348 1.43 10.23 10.97
C LEU A 348 0.94 9.68 9.63
N MET A 349 0.26 8.53 9.60
CA MET A 349 -0.36 7.97 8.39
C MET A 349 -1.50 8.86 7.89
N LEU A 350 -2.33 9.41 8.79
CA LEU A 350 -3.38 10.36 8.44
C LEU A 350 -2.80 11.70 7.95
N LEU A 351 -1.74 12.20 8.61
CA LEU A 351 -1.04 13.40 8.15
C LEU A 351 -0.39 13.19 6.79
N HIS A 352 0.22 12.02 6.56
CA HIS A 352 0.78 11.64 5.27
C HIS A 352 -0.28 11.60 4.18
N LEU A 353 -1.45 11.02 4.46
CA LEU A 353 -2.60 11.02 3.54
C LEU A 353 -2.94 12.45 3.11
N VAL A 354 -3.08 13.39 4.06
CA VAL A 354 -3.40 14.80 3.79
C VAL A 354 -2.30 15.51 3.01
N VAL A 355 -1.05 15.43 3.46
CA VAL A 355 0.06 16.14 2.80
C VAL A 355 0.26 15.63 1.38
N ARG A 356 0.19 14.31 1.18
CA ARG A 356 0.35 13.72 -0.14
C ARG A 356 -0.76 14.16 -1.08
N THR A 357 -2.02 14.13 -0.64
CA THR A 357 -3.15 14.52 -1.50
C THR A 357 -3.15 16.02 -1.81
N LEU A 358 -2.63 16.86 -0.92
CA LEU A 358 -2.39 18.27 -1.25
C LEU A 358 -1.28 18.45 -2.29
N LEU A 359 -0.17 17.71 -2.17
CA LEU A 359 0.93 17.78 -3.13
C LEU A 359 0.58 17.17 -4.50
N PHE A 360 -0.30 16.17 -4.52
CA PHE A 360 -0.77 15.47 -5.71
C PHE A 360 -2.26 15.15 -5.55
N PRO A 361 -3.17 16.01 -6.05
CA PRO A 361 -4.61 15.97 -5.79
C PRO A 361 -5.33 14.87 -6.58
N ALA A 362 -4.95 13.62 -6.32
CA ALA A 362 -5.58 12.43 -6.87
C ALA A 362 -5.80 11.38 -5.76
N PHE A 363 -7.05 10.90 -5.61
CA PHE A 363 -7.42 9.82 -4.70
C PHE A 363 -7.43 8.46 -5.41
N TRP A 364 -6.35 8.14 -6.12
CA TRP A 364 -6.26 6.84 -6.77
C TRP A 364 -6.03 5.73 -5.74
N GLU A 365 -6.93 4.76 -5.70
CA GLU A 365 -6.96 3.70 -4.69
C GLU A 365 -5.62 2.94 -4.53
N ARG A 366 -4.94 2.71 -5.67
CA ARG A 366 -3.64 2.02 -5.71
C ARG A 366 -2.54 2.75 -4.92
N PHE A 367 -2.68 4.05 -4.70
CA PHE A 367 -1.73 4.84 -3.93
C PHE A 367 -1.92 4.66 -2.42
N LEU A 368 -3.11 4.27 -1.96
CA LEU A 368 -3.48 4.28 -0.54
C LEU A 368 -3.40 2.90 0.13
N LEU A 369 -2.91 1.88 -0.56
CA LEU A 369 -2.83 0.49 -0.07
C LEU A 369 -2.16 0.36 1.31
N ALA A 370 -1.05 1.07 1.55
CA ALA A 370 -0.37 1.05 2.85
C ALA A 370 -1.25 1.63 3.97
N HIS A 371 -2.03 2.67 3.68
CA HIS A 371 -2.98 3.27 4.61
C HIS A 371 -4.12 2.31 4.90
N TYR A 372 -4.71 1.70 3.87
CA TYR A 372 -5.82 0.76 4.04
C TYR A 372 -5.43 -0.44 4.88
N LEU A 373 -4.26 -1.04 4.62
CA LEU A 373 -3.79 -2.16 5.42
C LEU A 373 -3.51 -1.73 6.87
N PHE A 374 -2.87 -0.58 7.07
CA PHE A 374 -2.59 -0.08 8.42
C PHE A 374 -3.88 0.26 9.19
N PHE A 375 -4.87 0.90 8.56
CA PHE A 375 -6.17 1.18 9.17
C PHE A 375 -6.91 -0.10 9.53
N ALA A 376 -6.92 -1.10 8.65
CA ALA A 376 -7.51 -2.41 8.95
C ALA A 376 -6.82 -3.09 10.15
N LEU A 377 -5.48 -3.09 10.17
CA LEU A 377 -4.69 -3.66 11.26
C LEU A 377 -4.95 -2.95 12.60
N PHE A 378 -4.99 -1.62 12.58
CA PHE A 378 -5.22 -0.86 13.80
C PHE A 378 -6.66 -1.05 14.32
N SER A 379 -7.66 -1.13 13.44
CA SER A 379 -9.03 -1.51 13.79
C SER A 379 -9.09 -2.87 14.47
N VAL A 380 -8.45 -3.89 13.90
CA VAL A 380 -8.37 -5.24 14.50
C VAL A 380 -7.70 -5.20 15.87
N ARG A 381 -6.60 -4.46 16.02
CA ARG A 381 -5.92 -4.30 17.30
C ARG A 381 -6.84 -3.65 18.35
N LEU A 382 -7.54 -2.58 18.00
CA LEU A 382 -8.45 -1.88 18.92
C LEU A 382 -9.59 -2.78 19.38
N LEU A 383 -10.23 -3.49 18.44
CA LEU A 383 -11.31 -4.42 18.76
C LEU A 383 -10.83 -5.57 19.65
N ARG A 384 -9.57 -6.03 19.48
CA ARG A 384 -9.06 -7.10 20.33
C ARG A 384 -8.66 -6.64 21.74
N LEU A 385 -8.20 -5.41 21.87
CA LEU A 385 -7.83 -4.80 23.14
C LEU A 385 -9.02 -4.27 23.93
N ALA A 386 -10.23 -4.23 23.34
CA ALA A 386 -11.44 -3.83 24.04
C ALA A 386 -11.64 -4.73 25.27
N PRO A 387 -11.75 -4.16 26.48
CA PRO A 387 -12.14 -4.93 27.66
C PRO A 387 -13.46 -5.64 27.37
N HIS A 388 -13.52 -6.95 27.63
CA HIS A 388 -14.81 -7.64 27.58
C HIS A 388 -15.72 -6.97 28.61
N PRO A 389 -16.95 -6.55 28.24
CA PRO A 389 -17.88 -6.04 29.23
C PRO A 389 -18.00 -7.11 30.33
N ALA A 390 -17.83 -6.70 31.59
CA ALA A 390 -18.09 -7.60 32.70
C ALA A 390 -19.53 -8.12 32.54
N PRO A 391 -19.78 -9.43 32.76
CA PRO A 391 -21.14 -9.95 32.70
C PRO A 391 -22.02 -9.09 33.58
N THR A 392 -23.11 -8.60 33.00
CA THR A 392 -24.08 -7.81 33.75
C THR A 392 -24.69 -8.69 34.85
N LEU A 393 -25.10 -8.11 35.98
CA LEU A 393 -25.74 -8.87 37.07
C LEU A 393 -26.98 -9.66 36.59
N ASP A 394 -27.60 -9.24 35.49
CA ASP A 394 -28.69 -9.95 34.81
C ASP A 394 -28.24 -11.27 34.15
N ASP A 395 -26.97 -11.40 33.72
CA ASP A 395 -26.39 -12.64 33.18
C ASP A 395 -26.06 -13.66 34.29
N LEU A 396 -26.04 -13.21 35.55
CA LEU A 396 -25.81 -14.02 36.74
C LEU A 396 -27.11 -14.34 37.48
N ALA A 397 -28.26 -13.87 36.99
CA ALA A 397 -29.54 -14.25 37.55
C ALA A 397 -29.76 -15.77 37.37
N PRO A 398 -30.01 -16.52 38.45
CA PRO A 398 -30.27 -17.96 38.33
C PRO A 398 -31.47 -18.18 37.41
N ALA A 399 -31.33 -19.13 36.47
CA ALA A 399 -32.43 -19.52 35.60
C ALA A 399 -33.68 -19.80 36.45
N PRO A 400 -34.87 -19.30 36.06
CA PRO A 400 -36.08 -19.49 36.83
C PRO A 400 -36.28 -21.00 37.05
N PRO A 401 -36.63 -21.43 38.29
CA PRO A 401 -36.73 -22.83 38.61
C PRO A 401 -37.70 -23.49 37.63
N SER A 402 -37.20 -24.51 36.93
CA SER A 402 -38.01 -25.43 36.12
C SER A 402 -39.20 -25.86 36.97
N MET A 403 -40.41 -25.45 36.57
CA MET A 403 -41.63 -25.89 37.22
C MET A 403 -41.72 -27.40 37.04
N ALA A 404 -41.34 -28.13 38.09
CA ALA A 404 -41.49 -29.56 38.16
C ALA A 404 -42.99 -29.90 37.98
N HIS A 405 -43.25 -30.76 37.00
CA HIS A 405 -44.55 -31.38 36.75
C HIS A 405 -45.15 -31.90 38.06
N VAL A 406 -46.25 -31.27 38.50
CA VAL A 406 -47.14 -31.85 39.50
C VAL A 406 -48.00 -32.90 38.78
N PRO A 407 -47.96 -34.18 39.17
CA PRO A 407 -48.82 -35.19 38.56
C PRO A 407 -50.28 -35.00 39.01
N PRO A 408 -51.26 -35.21 38.13
CA PRO A 408 -52.68 -35.08 38.46
C PRO A 408 -53.12 -36.21 39.40
N ARG A 409 -53.99 -35.86 40.35
CA ARG A 409 -54.72 -36.82 41.21
C ARG A 409 -56.02 -37.25 40.56
#